data_AF-A0A7S9C4K9-F1
#
_entry.id   AF-A0A7S9C4K9-F1
#
_cell.length_a   1.000
_cell.length_b   1.000
_cell.length_c   1.000
_cell.angle_alpha   90.00
_cell.angle_beta   90.00
_cell.angle_gamma   90.00
#
_symmetry.space_group_name_H-M   'P 1'
#
loop_
_entity.id
_entity.type
_entity.pdbx_description
1 polymer ?
#
loop_
_entity_poly.entity_id
_entity_poly.type
_entity_poly.pdbx_seq_one_letter_code
_entity_poly.pdbx_strand_id
1 'polypeptide(L)'
;MERGQRLALLAVVAGVMAAGCGGGQRDYEDDEEEMLRLSGTAATGLALANAQVSAKCRQGSGNALTLADGSYRLDIRGGGLPCVLQVTAAGGELPLLHTLALGEGRRVVANLTPLTEMVTVRVARGEAAGYFARFDASAGAKLNRDRLNAAQADVRSLLAGTVDLRPLGDLLATPLQAATTTAPSGGDAQDKLLDEINKRLSRERRTQMLAALGSGAVPADPDASPFVPTLKVEPRELVLESGATRVLLADLNYAKGAAPLRQPVNWKLLEADGGKVDAVSGFYEAPSKAGTYRVRATREDHPSVNAVVTINVQPFRTLEQAGLSSVLVAQNLVIRDATAWSSLWAQHVQGRTPAPALPAVNFANEMVLAVFAGQKPSACDGVSILEARQAGNKLQVLFREQPGAAAATCAAQLGAPVHLVRLPRSNLTVEFQRKSP
;
A
#
# COMPACT_ATOMS: atom_id res chain seq x y z
N MET A 1 -82.07 -41.80 -6.90
CA MET A 1 -83.06 -41.92 -5.79
C MET A 1 -82.69 -40.81 -4.82
N GLU A 2 -83.45 -39.76 -4.53
CA GLU A 2 -84.85 -39.31 -4.72
C GLU A 2 -84.77 -37.75 -4.71
N ARG A 3 -85.18 -36.98 -5.73
CA ARG A 3 -86.51 -36.30 -5.88
C ARG A 3 -87.25 -36.15 -4.53
N GLY A 4 -87.39 -34.97 -3.93
CA GLY A 4 -88.06 -33.76 -4.44
C GLY A 4 -89.54 -33.75 -4.01
N GLN A 5 -90.07 -32.57 -3.61
CA GLN A 5 -91.48 -32.17 -3.28
C GLN A 5 -91.67 -31.74 -1.82
N ARG A 6 -92.43 -30.69 -1.41
CA ARG A 6 -93.57 -29.91 -1.98
C ARG A 6 -93.75 -28.62 -1.12
N LEU A 7 -94.07 -27.45 -1.73
CA LEU A 7 -95.38 -26.71 -1.68
C LEU A 7 -95.90 -26.35 -0.27
N ALA A 8 -96.53 -25.22 0.06
CA ALA A 8 -96.94 -23.95 -0.56
C ALA A 8 -97.73 -23.16 0.52
N LEU A 9 -97.89 -21.82 0.45
CA LEU A 9 -99.18 -21.08 0.57
C LEU A 9 -99.02 -19.52 0.64
N LEU A 10 -99.76 -18.84 -0.26
CA LEU A 10 -100.45 -17.52 -0.25
C LEU A 10 -99.73 -16.23 0.27
N ALA A 11 -99.54 -15.11 -0.46
CA ALA A 11 -100.44 -14.18 -1.20
C ALA A 11 -101.47 -13.45 -0.26
N VAL A 12 -101.59 -12.12 -0.10
CA VAL A 12 -101.92 -11.03 -1.05
C VAL A 12 -101.83 -9.62 -0.36
N VAL A 13 -101.15 -8.67 -1.02
CA VAL A 13 -101.45 -7.24 -1.38
C VAL A 13 -102.10 -6.21 -0.39
N ALA A 14 -101.46 -5.02 -0.27
CA ALA A 14 -101.97 -3.63 -0.52
C ALA A 14 -101.34 -2.59 0.44
N GLY A 15 -100.37 -1.76 0.00
CA GLY A 15 -100.56 -0.33 -0.31
C GLY A 15 -99.87 0.54 0.76
N VAL A 16 -98.90 1.42 0.46
CA VAL A 16 -99.08 2.81 -0.01
C VAL A 16 -97.69 3.35 -0.37
N MET A 17 -97.60 4.14 -1.45
CA MET A 17 -96.37 4.83 -1.86
C MET A 17 -96.02 5.97 -0.89
N ALA A 18 -94.76 6.01 -0.44
CA ALA A 18 -94.13 7.23 0.07
C ALA A 18 -92.70 7.27 -0.44
N ALA A 19 -92.41 8.33 -1.19
CA ALA A 19 -91.10 8.64 -1.73
C ALA A 19 -90.11 9.05 -0.63
N GLY A 20 -88.85 8.67 -0.81
CA GLY A 20 -87.70 9.42 -0.33
C GLY A 20 -87.21 9.11 1.08
N CYS A 21 -86.22 8.23 1.18
CA CYS A 21 -84.95 8.57 1.83
C CYS A 21 -83.90 7.52 1.42
N GLY A 22 -82.85 7.99 0.73
CA GLY A 22 -81.77 7.15 0.23
C GLY A 22 -80.92 6.57 1.36
N GLY A 23 -80.80 5.24 1.39
CA GLY A 23 -79.77 4.53 2.14
C GLY A 23 -78.66 4.13 1.18
N GLY A 24 -77.66 5.01 1.02
CA GLY A 24 -76.47 4.72 0.23
C GLY A 24 -75.65 3.62 0.89
N GLN A 25 -75.56 2.49 0.21
CA GLN A 25 -74.59 1.44 0.49
C GLN A 25 -73.20 2.02 0.26
N ARG A 26 -72.46 2.28 1.34
CA ARG A 26 -71.05 2.70 1.24
C ARG A 26 -70.23 1.47 0.91
N ASP A 27 -69.74 1.42 -0.31
CA ASP A 27 -68.71 0.49 -0.73
C ASP A 27 -67.46 0.71 0.14
N TYR A 28 -67.08 -0.31 0.90
CA TYR A 28 -65.92 -0.32 1.81
C TYR A 28 -64.64 -0.82 1.13
N GLU A 29 -64.53 -0.69 -0.19
CA GLU A 29 -63.41 -1.24 -0.98
C GLU A 29 -62.46 -0.16 -1.54
N ASP A 30 -62.72 1.14 -1.32
CA ASP A 30 -61.99 2.25 -1.97
C ASP A 30 -60.94 2.96 -1.07
N ASP A 31 -60.87 2.65 0.24
CA ASP A 31 -59.98 3.35 1.17
C ASP A 31 -58.51 2.88 1.10
N GLU A 32 -58.21 1.65 0.61
CA GLU A 32 -56.82 1.17 0.46
C GLU A 32 -56.09 1.83 -0.72
N GLU A 33 -56.82 2.28 -1.75
CA GLU A 33 -56.24 2.92 -2.93
C GLU A 33 -55.78 4.36 -2.68
N GLU A 34 -56.14 4.97 -1.56
CA GLU A 34 -55.72 6.33 -1.17
C GLU A 34 -54.52 6.35 -0.20
N MET A 35 -54.07 5.21 0.32
CA MET A 35 -53.04 5.16 1.37
C MET A 35 -51.66 4.85 0.81
N LEU A 36 -50.67 5.71 1.05
CA LEU A 36 -49.27 5.39 0.81
C LEU A 36 -48.70 4.70 2.05
N ARG A 37 -48.30 3.44 1.90
CA ARG A 37 -47.68 2.63 2.94
C ARG A 37 -46.16 2.60 2.78
N LEU A 38 -45.47 3.13 3.78
CA LEU A 38 -44.01 3.01 3.93
C LEU A 38 -43.71 2.02 5.04
N SER A 39 -42.73 1.16 4.83
CA SER A 39 -42.31 0.17 5.83
C SER A 39 -40.81 -0.07 5.76
N GLY A 40 -40.25 -0.67 6.79
CA GLY A 40 -38.84 -1.05 6.81
C GLY A 40 -38.37 -1.33 8.23
N THR A 41 -37.05 -1.43 8.38
CA THR A 41 -36.40 -1.66 9.66
C THR A 41 -35.40 -0.55 9.94
N ALA A 42 -35.41 -0.01 11.16
CA ALA A 42 -34.42 0.95 11.63
C ALA A 42 -33.38 0.24 12.50
N ALA A 43 -32.11 0.26 12.09
CA ALA A 43 -31.04 -0.44 12.78
C ALA A 43 -29.68 0.17 12.52
N THR A 44 -28.81 0.13 13.53
CA THR A 44 -27.40 0.56 13.45
C THR A 44 -26.45 -0.62 13.67
N GLY A 45 -26.89 -1.85 13.39
CA GLY A 45 -26.27 -3.12 13.78
C GLY A 45 -27.17 -3.86 14.78
N LEU A 46 -27.76 -3.14 15.73
CA LEU A 46 -28.93 -3.61 16.49
C LEU A 46 -30.17 -2.83 16.08
N ALA A 47 -31.33 -3.48 16.19
CA ALA A 47 -32.64 -2.88 16.06
C ALA A 47 -32.79 -1.65 16.97
N LEU A 48 -33.26 -0.55 16.40
CA LEU A 48 -33.63 0.65 17.14
C LEU A 48 -35.07 0.49 17.63
N ALA A 49 -35.28 0.02 18.84
CA ALA A 49 -36.61 -0.16 19.43
C ALA A 49 -37.22 1.17 19.91
N ASN A 50 -38.54 1.33 19.78
CA ASN A 50 -39.30 2.51 20.23
C ASN A 50 -38.77 3.85 19.69
N ALA A 51 -38.11 3.83 18.54
CA ALA A 51 -37.57 5.01 17.89
C ALA A 51 -38.65 5.67 17.02
N GLN A 52 -38.67 7.01 17.01
CA GLN A 52 -39.64 7.77 16.23
C GLN A 52 -39.19 7.90 14.79
N VAL A 53 -39.96 7.33 13.87
CA VAL A 53 -39.80 7.47 12.42
C VAL A 53 -40.73 8.57 11.93
N SER A 54 -40.18 9.56 11.23
CA SER A 54 -40.92 10.66 10.60
C SER A 54 -40.70 10.64 9.10
N ALA A 55 -41.76 10.77 8.31
CA ALA A 55 -41.72 10.81 6.85
C ALA A 55 -42.25 12.12 6.31
N LYS A 56 -41.52 12.70 5.35
CA LYS A 56 -42.00 13.79 4.48
C LYS A 56 -42.00 13.29 3.05
N CYS A 57 -43.17 13.32 2.43
CA CYS A 57 -43.38 12.86 1.07
C CYS A 57 -43.60 14.05 0.14
N ARG A 58 -43.50 13.84 -1.17
CA ARG A 58 -43.87 14.85 -2.17
C ARG A 58 -45.29 15.38 -1.92
N GLN A 59 -46.18 14.49 -1.46
CA GLN A 59 -47.48 14.84 -0.90
C GLN A 59 -47.67 14.06 0.40
N GLY A 60 -48.09 14.76 1.46
CA GLY A 60 -48.34 14.17 2.78
C GLY A 60 -47.11 13.95 3.64
N SER A 61 -47.36 13.67 4.91
CA SER A 61 -46.35 13.33 5.91
C SER A 61 -46.97 12.38 6.95
N GLY A 62 -46.14 11.71 7.73
CA GLY A 62 -46.61 10.78 8.76
C GLY A 62 -45.51 10.42 9.75
N ASN A 63 -45.92 9.92 10.92
CA ASN A 63 -45.01 9.48 11.97
C ASN A 63 -45.43 8.09 12.49
N ALA A 64 -44.45 7.30 12.92
CA ALA A 64 -44.63 5.98 13.51
C ALA A 64 -43.53 5.72 14.54
N LEU A 65 -43.74 4.68 15.35
CA LEU A 65 -42.70 4.13 16.21
C LEU A 65 -42.21 2.81 15.61
N THR A 66 -40.93 2.53 15.80
CA THR A 66 -40.39 1.19 15.56
C THR A 66 -40.82 0.24 16.67
N LEU A 67 -41.05 -1.03 16.29
CA LEU A 67 -41.25 -2.13 17.22
C LEU A 67 -39.92 -2.55 17.86
N ALA A 68 -39.97 -3.53 18.78
CA ALA A 68 -38.79 -4.03 19.48
C ALA A 68 -37.73 -4.66 18.54
N ASP A 69 -38.14 -5.16 17.38
CA ASP A 69 -37.27 -5.67 16.33
C ASP A 69 -36.80 -4.59 15.33
N GLY A 70 -37.13 -3.31 15.60
CA GLY A 70 -36.77 -2.17 14.76
C GLY A 70 -37.67 -1.98 13.55
N SER A 71 -38.61 -2.89 13.29
CA SER A 71 -39.55 -2.76 12.17
C SER A 71 -40.54 -1.63 12.39
N TYR A 72 -40.97 -0.95 11.32
CA TYR A 72 -41.96 0.11 11.39
C TYR A 72 -42.90 0.07 10.18
N ARG A 73 -44.06 0.72 10.34
CA ARG A 73 -45.02 0.97 9.27
C ARG A 73 -45.63 2.35 9.42
N LEU A 74 -45.71 3.06 8.31
CA LEU A 74 -46.34 4.36 8.15
C LEU A 74 -47.42 4.25 7.08
N ASP A 75 -48.59 4.80 7.39
CA ASP A 75 -49.72 4.84 6.49
C ASP A 75 -50.14 6.30 6.31
N ILE A 76 -49.93 6.85 5.11
CA ILE A 76 -50.14 8.27 4.78
C ILE A 76 -51.31 8.38 3.81
N ARG A 77 -52.46 8.84 4.29
CA ARG A 77 -53.63 9.10 3.45
C ARG A 77 -53.33 10.21 2.44
N GLY A 78 -53.63 9.98 1.17
CA GLY A 78 -53.29 10.90 0.08
C GLY A 78 -51.78 11.08 -0.14
N GLY A 79 -50.95 10.19 0.42
CA GLY A 79 -49.50 10.29 0.33
C GLY A 79 -48.99 10.05 -1.10
N GLY A 80 -47.94 10.78 -1.49
CA GLY A 80 -47.34 10.68 -2.82
C GLY A 80 -45.82 10.59 -2.75
N LEU A 81 -45.25 9.56 -3.40
CA LEU A 81 -43.80 9.40 -3.55
C LEU A 81 -43.18 10.50 -4.42
N PRO A 82 -41.87 10.78 -4.26
CA PRO A 82 -40.95 10.16 -3.31
C PRO A 82 -41.05 10.71 -1.89
N CYS A 83 -40.49 9.99 -0.92
CA CYS A 83 -40.38 10.45 0.46
C CYS A 83 -38.94 10.44 0.97
N VAL A 84 -38.67 11.29 1.95
CA VAL A 84 -37.50 11.21 2.82
C VAL A 84 -37.98 10.89 4.23
N LEU A 85 -37.27 9.99 4.90
CA LEU A 85 -37.59 9.57 6.25
C LEU A 85 -36.41 9.85 7.17
N GLN A 86 -36.71 10.07 8.44
CA GLN A 86 -35.78 10.27 9.52
C GLN A 86 -36.19 9.38 10.69
N VAL A 87 -35.24 8.76 11.39
CA VAL A 87 -35.47 8.08 12.67
C VAL A 87 -34.71 8.77 13.79
N THR A 88 -35.38 8.98 14.92
CA THR A 88 -34.80 9.51 16.15
C THR A 88 -34.96 8.47 17.27
N ALA A 89 -33.88 8.09 17.94
CA ALA A 89 -33.95 7.12 19.03
C ALA A 89 -34.77 7.62 20.24
N ALA A 90 -35.31 6.68 21.02
CA ALA A 90 -36.06 6.98 22.24
C ALA A 90 -35.19 7.78 23.22
N GLY A 91 -35.68 8.94 23.67
CA GLY A 91 -34.95 9.83 24.61
C GLY A 91 -34.10 10.92 23.96
N GLY A 92 -34.05 11.02 22.62
CA GLY A 92 -33.41 12.14 21.91
C GLY A 92 -31.87 12.10 21.84
N GLU A 93 -31.23 11.10 22.44
CA GLU A 93 -29.81 10.81 22.23
C GLU A 93 -29.63 9.94 20.99
N LEU A 94 -28.74 10.37 20.08
CA LEU A 94 -28.42 9.75 18.78
C LEU A 94 -28.28 8.20 18.80
N PRO A 95 -28.55 7.49 17.67
CA PRO A 95 -28.36 8.01 16.30
C PRO A 95 -29.61 8.37 15.52
N LEU A 96 -29.49 9.51 14.83
CA LEU A 96 -30.39 9.96 13.78
C LEU A 96 -29.93 9.36 12.46
N LEU A 97 -30.82 8.65 11.75
CA LEU A 97 -30.56 8.13 10.41
C LEU A 97 -31.64 8.60 9.46
N HIS A 98 -31.29 8.70 8.18
CA HIS A 98 -32.21 9.06 7.12
C HIS A 98 -32.21 8.02 6.00
N THR A 99 -33.31 8.02 5.25
CA THR A 99 -33.46 7.19 4.06
C THR A 99 -34.39 7.86 3.06
N LEU A 100 -34.44 7.30 1.86
CA LEU A 100 -35.29 7.75 0.76
C LEU A 100 -36.22 6.62 0.35
N ALA A 101 -37.49 6.94 0.12
CA ALA A 101 -38.46 6.00 -0.43
C ALA A 101 -38.82 6.44 -1.86
N LEU A 102 -38.36 5.65 -2.84
CA LEU A 102 -38.70 5.78 -4.25
C LEU A 102 -39.30 4.48 -4.77
N GLY A 103 -40.30 4.60 -5.63
CA GLY A 103 -40.91 3.45 -6.28
C GLY A 103 -42.12 3.87 -7.09
N GLU A 104 -42.72 2.88 -7.72
CA GLU A 104 -44.03 2.98 -8.36
C GLU A 104 -45.05 2.28 -7.47
N GLY A 105 -46.27 2.82 -7.38
CA GLY A 105 -47.32 2.30 -6.51
C GLY A 105 -47.33 2.88 -5.10
N ARG A 106 -48.08 2.21 -4.20
CA ARG A 106 -48.43 2.73 -2.88
C ARG A 106 -47.79 1.97 -1.71
N ARG A 107 -46.90 1.02 -1.97
CA ARG A 107 -46.22 0.22 -0.93
C ARG A 107 -44.72 0.23 -1.19
N VAL A 108 -43.95 0.83 -0.29
CA VAL A 108 -42.49 0.99 -0.47
C VAL A 108 -41.76 0.56 0.80
N VAL A 109 -40.67 -0.19 0.60
CA VAL A 109 -39.74 -0.54 1.67
C VAL A 109 -38.60 0.48 1.68
N ALA A 110 -38.30 1.03 2.85
CA ALA A 110 -37.19 1.96 3.07
C ALA A 110 -36.59 1.71 4.46
N ASN A 111 -35.45 1.04 4.53
CA ASN A 111 -34.78 0.82 5.80
C ASN A 111 -34.07 2.11 6.26
N LEU A 112 -33.88 2.24 7.56
CA LEU A 112 -33.15 3.34 8.20
C LEU A 112 -31.88 2.78 8.83
N THR A 113 -30.78 2.83 8.08
CA THR A 113 -29.50 2.23 8.46
C THR A 113 -28.33 3.18 8.18
N PRO A 114 -27.13 2.92 8.73
CA PRO A 114 -25.94 3.66 8.34
C PRO A 114 -25.67 3.68 6.81
N LEU A 115 -26.06 2.62 6.09
CA LEU A 115 -25.95 2.57 4.62
C LEU A 115 -26.94 3.53 3.94
N THR A 116 -28.18 3.60 4.41
CA THR A 116 -29.18 4.50 3.83
C THR A 116 -28.88 5.95 4.14
N GLU A 117 -28.26 6.23 5.30
CA GLU A 117 -27.75 7.55 5.65
C GLU A 117 -26.69 8.01 4.64
N MET A 118 -25.70 7.16 4.32
CA MET A 118 -24.69 7.45 3.32
C MET A 118 -25.30 7.76 1.94
N VAL A 119 -26.27 6.96 1.50
CA VAL A 119 -26.95 7.21 0.23
C VAL A 119 -27.74 8.53 0.28
N THR A 120 -28.42 8.81 1.39
CA THR A 120 -29.21 10.04 1.56
C THR A 120 -28.32 11.28 1.53
N VAL A 121 -27.21 11.27 2.26
CA VAL A 121 -26.19 12.34 2.23
C VAL A 121 -25.65 12.55 0.81
N ARG A 122 -25.37 11.45 0.08
CA ARG A 122 -24.88 11.52 -1.29
C ARG A 122 -25.90 12.11 -2.26
N VAL A 123 -27.18 11.78 -2.10
CA VAL A 123 -28.28 12.35 -2.90
C VAL A 123 -28.49 13.83 -2.57
N ALA A 124 -28.47 14.16 -1.28
CA ALA A 124 -28.65 15.49 -0.75
C ALA A 124 -27.54 16.46 -1.16
N ARG A 125 -26.34 15.94 -1.45
CA ARG A 125 -25.10 16.72 -1.64
C ARG A 125 -24.87 17.63 -0.42
N GLY A 126 -24.99 17.04 0.77
CA GLY A 126 -24.87 17.72 2.06
C GLY A 126 -25.47 16.90 3.18
N GLU A 127 -25.67 17.52 4.35
CA GLU A 127 -26.23 16.84 5.53
C GLU A 127 -27.68 16.38 5.30
N ALA A 128 -27.96 15.11 5.62
CA ALA A 128 -29.28 14.51 5.42
C ALA A 128 -30.36 15.15 6.30
N ALA A 129 -30.03 15.56 7.53
CA ALA A 129 -30.96 16.27 8.41
C ALA A 129 -31.44 17.60 7.79
N GLY A 130 -30.52 18.38 7.21
CA GLY A 130 -30.88 19.60 6.49
C GLY A 130 -31.70 19.33 5.23
N TYR A 131 -31.46 18.20 4.55
CA TYR A 131 -32.27 17.77 3.41
C TYR A 131 -33.69 17.38 3.83
N PHE A 132 -33.84 16.58 4.89
CA PHE A 132 -35.14 16.23 5.47
C PHE A 132 -35.92 17.45 5.95
N ALA A 133 -35.26 18.38 6.65
CA ALA A 133 -35.89 19.60 7.15
C ALA A 133 -36.53 20.42 6.02
N ARG A 134 -35.84 20.54 4.88
CA ARG A 134 -36.23 21.34 3.71
C ARG A 134 -36.98 20.56 2.62
N PHE A 135 -37.26 19.28 2.83
CA PHE A 135 -37.89 18.46 1.80
C PHE A 135 -39.33 18.92 1.54
N ASP A 136 -39.60 19.27 0.30
CA ASP A 136 -40.90 19.71 -0.22
C ASP A 136 -41.18 19.04 -1.58
N ALA A 137 -42.29 19.40 -2.21
CA ALA A 137 -42.67 18.85 -3.52
C ALA A 137 -41.62 19.14 -4.62
N SER A 138 -40.91 20.26 -4.56
CA SER A 138 -39.87 20.64 -5.53
C SER A 138 -38.60 19.82 -5.35
N ALA A 139 -38.16 19.62 -4.12
CA ALA A 139 -37.07 18.71 -3.78
C ALA A 139 -37.40 17.26 -4.18
N GLY A 140 -38.64 16.83 -3.92
CA GLY A 140 -39.15 15.52 -4.32
C GLY A 140 -39.18 15.33 -5.84
N ALA A 141 -39.57 16.34 -6.61
CA ALA A 141 -39.57 16.26 -8.08
C ALA A 141 -38.17 16.09 -8.68
N LYS A 142 -37.12 16.54 -7.99
CA LYS A 142 -35.72 16.38 -8.41
C LYS A 142 -35.13 15.02 -8.07
N LEU A 143 -35.83 14.21 -7.27
CA LEU A 143 -35.38 12.88 -6.87
C LEU A 143 -35.95 11.83 -7.82
N ASN A 144 -35.07 11.10 -8.49
CA ASN A 144 -35.43 10.09 -9.47
C ASN A 144 -34.54 8.84 -9.33
N ARG A 145 -34.88 7.78 -10.06
CA ARG A 145 -34.20 6.49 -9.99
C ARG A 145 -32.73 6.60 -10.41
N ASP A 146 -32.40 7.39 -11.43
CA ASP A 146 -31.01 7.54 -11.90
C ASP A 146 -30.11 8.17 -10.84
N ARG A 147 -30.58 9.24 -10.19
CA ARG A 147 -29.84 9.90 -9.10
C ARG A 147 -29.67 8.97 -7.90
N LEU A 148 -30.69 8.17 -7.58
CA LEU A 148 -30.61 7.19 -6.51
C LEU A 148 -29.61 6.07 -6.86
N ASN A 149 -29.68 5.52 -8.07
CA ASN A 149 -28.76 4.49 -8.54
C ASN A 149 -27.30 4.98 -8.55
N ALA A 150 -27.06 6.20 -9.03
CA ALA A 150 -25.74 6.82 -8.99
C ALA A 150 -25.22 6.99 -7.55
N ALA A 151 -26.08 7.42 -6.62
CA ALA A 151 -25.70 7.54 -5.21
C ALA A 151 -25.40 6.18 -4.56
N GLN A 152 -26.19 5.14 -4.86
CA GLN A 152 -25.91 3.78 -4.41
C GLN A 152 -24.59 3.24 -4.98
N ALA A 153 -24.30 3.50 -6.26
CA ALA A 153 -23.03 3.11 -6.89
C ALA A 153 -21.83 3.78 -6.21
N ASP A 154 -21.92 5.07 -5.89
CA ASP A 154 -20.86 5.79 -5.18
C ASP A 154 -20.64 5.25 -3.77
N VAL A 155 -21.71 4.93 -3.03
CA VAL A 155 -21.58 4.30 -1.70
C VAL A 155 -20.93 2.91 -1.80
N ARG A 156 -21.28 2.12 -2.81
CA ARG A 156 -20.63 0.82 -3.08
C ARG A 156 -19.15 1.00 -3.39
N SER A 157 -18.79 1.99 -4.20
CA SER A 157 -17.40 2.30 -4.52
C SER A 157 -16.63 2.76 -3.29
N LEU A 158 -17.25 3.59 -2.44
CA LEU A 158 -16.61 4.12 -1.24
C LEU A 158 -16.31 3.04 -0.19
N LEU A 159 -17.18 2.03 -0.11
CA LEU A 159 -17.03 0.90 0.80
C LEU A 159 -16.27 -0.28 0.20
N ALA A 160 -15.84 -0.18 -1.07
CA ALA A 160 -15.06 -1.21 -1.74
C ALA A 160 -13.76 -1.47 -0.97
N GLY A 161 -13.51 -2.73 -0.60
CA GLY A 161 -12.37 -3.12 0.23
C GLY A 161 -12.61 -3.06 1.74
N THR A 162 -13.67 -2.37 2.20
CA THR A 162 -14.16 -2.47 3.58
C THR A 162 -15.16 -3.60 3.72
N VAL A 163 -16.25 -3.58 2.95
CA VAL A 163 -17.31 -4.59 2.99
C VAL A 163 -17.84 -4.89 1.59
N ASP A 164 -18.28 -6.13 1.36
CA ASP A 164 -18.87 -6.51 0.07
C ASP A 164 -20.39 -6.31 0.09
N LEU A 165 -20.85 -5.23 -0.55
CA LEU A 165 -22.28 -4.90 -0.67
C LEU A 165 -22.97 -5.55 -1.87
N ARG A 166 -22.25 -6.29 -2.73
CA ARG A 166 -22.84 -6.94 -3.92
C ARG A 166 -24.06 -7.82 -3.62
N PRO A 167 -24.17 -8.52 -2.46
CA PRO A 167 -25.36 -9.30 -2.13
C PRO A 167 -26.64 -8.47 -1.98
N LEU A 168 -26.54 -7.17 -1.71
CA LEU A 168 -27.69 -6.28 -1.58
C LEU A 168 -28.07 -5.75 -2.96
N GLY A 169 -29.28 -6.07 -3.43
CA GLY A 169 -29.80 -5.55 -4.70
C GLY A 169 -30.05 -4.04 -4.65
N ASP A 170 -30.73 -3.58 -3.60
CA ASP A 170 -31.00 -2.16 -3.34
C ASP A 170 -30.59 -1.82 -1.89
N LEU A 171 -29.70 -0.83 -1.71
CA LEU A 171 -29.19 -0.48 -0.38
C LEU A 171 -30.26 0.09 0.56
N LEU A 172 -31.38 0.58 0.03
CA LEU A 172 -32.46 1.20 0.80
C LEU A 172 -33.62 0.22 1.00
N ALA A 173 -33.96 -0.55 -0.04
CA ALA A 173 -35.19 -1.33 -0.08
C ALA A 173 -35.02 -2.85 0.10
N THR A 174 -33.79 -3.38 0.09
CA THR A 174 -33.57 -4.81 0.43
C THR A 174 -34.13 -5.08 1.83
N PRO A 175 -35.04 -6.06 2.03
CA PRO A 175 -35.61 -6.34 3.34
C PRO A 175 -34.52 -6.61 4.39
N LEU A 176 -34.71 -6.08 5.60
CA LEU A 176 -33.77 -6.19 6.70
C LEU A 176 -34.45 -6.78 7.93
N GLN A 177 -33.96 -7.94 8.37
CA GLN A 177 -34.16 -8.46 9.71
C GLN A 177 -32.95 -8.11 10.57
N ALA A 178 -33.12 -7.13 11.47
CA ALA A 178 -32.05 -6.69 12.35
C ALA A 178 -31.85 -7.64 13.53
N ALA A 179 -30.62 -7.75 14.03
CA ALA A 179 -30.37 -8.36 15.32
C ALA A 179 -31.00 -7.51 16.44
N THR A 180 -31.44 -8.17 17.52
CA THR A 180 -32.03 -7.49 18.68
C THR A 180 -31.14 -7.68 19.91
N THR A 181 -31.37 -6.91 20.96
CA THR A 181 -30.65 -7.08 22.24
C THR A 181 -30.86 -8.46 22.87
N THR A 182 -32.01 -9.09 22.60
CA THR A 182 -32.36 -10.44 23.09
C THR A 182 -31.92 -11.56 22.14
N ALA A 183 -31.61 -11.24 20.88
CA ALA A 183 -31.10 -12.15 19.86
C ALA A 183 -29.98 -11.48 19.04
N PRO A 184 -28.80 -11.24 19.64
CA PRO A 184 -27.72 -10.46 19.02
C PRO A 184 -27.06 -11.14 17.81
N SER A 185 -27.35 -12.42 17.55
CA SER A 185 -26.92 -13.16 16.36
C SER A 185 -28.08 -13.47 15.40
N GLY A 186 -29.29 -12.97 15.68
CA GLY A 186 -30.52 -13.28 14.96
C GLY A 186 -30.74 -12.48 13.67
N GLY A 187 -29.86 -11.54 13.36
CA GLY A 187 -29.96 -10.74 12.14
C GLY A 187 -29.61 -11.49 10.86
N ASP A 188 -30.15 -11.00 9.74
CA ASP A 188 -29.96 -11.57 8.42
C ASP A 188 -28.59 -11.22 7.78
N ALA A 189 -28.46 -11.47 6.47
CA ALA A 189 -27.23 -11.16 5.75
C ALA A 189 -26.94 -9.65 5.66
N GLN A 190 -27.97 -8.80 5.59
CA GLN A 190 -27.80 -7.36 5.56
C GLN A 190 -27.39 -6.82 6.93
N ASP A 191 -27.99 -7.33 8.00
CA ASP A 191 -27.60 -6.99 9.38
C ASP A 191 -26.14 -7.32 9.67
N LYS A 192 -25.68 -8.51 9.27
CA LYS A 192 -24.26 -8.91 9.39
C LYS A 192 -23.32 -7.97 8.61
N LEU A 193 -23.76 -7.41 7.49
CA LEU A 193 -22.99 -6.40 6.76
C LEU A 193 -22.93 -5.07 7.52
N LEU A 194 -24.02 -4.64 8.17
CA LEU A 194 -24.04 -3.46 9.03
C LEU A 194 -23.08 -3.62 10.21
N ASP A 195 -23.06 -4.80 10.84
CA ASP A 195 -22.11 -5.13 11.91
C ASP A 195 -20.66 -5.06 11.44
N GLU A 196 -20.37 -5.58 10.25
CA GLU A 196 -19.01 -5.54 9.70
C GLU A 196 -18.57 -4.11 9.38
N ILE A 197 -19.47 -3.28 8.87
CA ILE A 197 -19.24 -1.84 8.68
C ILE A 197 -18.89 -1.18 10.02
N ASN A 198 -19.65 -1.47 11.08
CA ASN A 198 -19.39 -0.89 12.40
C ASN A 198 -18.08 -1.34 13.02
N LYS A 199 -17.66 -2.59 12.78
CA LYS A 199 -16.39 -3.13 13.25
C LYS A 199 -15.20 -2.52 12.51
N ARG A 200 -15.32 -2.31 11.19
CA ARG A 200 -14.22 -1.85 10.33
C ARG A 200 -14.08 -0.34 10.25
N LEU A 201 -15.15 0.43 10.52
CA LEU A 201 -15.14 1.89 10.40
C LEU A 201 -15.26 2.56 11.76
N SER A 202 -14.23 3.33 12.13
CA SER A 202 -14.27 4.22 13.29
C SER A 202 -15.34 5.31 13.12
N ARG A 203 -15.71 5.97 14.22
CA ARG A 203 -16.65 7.10 14.18
C ARG A 203 -16.11 8.25 13.31
N GLU A 204 -14.82 8.56 13.43
CA GLU A 204 -14.14 9.60 12.67
C GLU A 204 -14.14 9.28 11.17
N ARG A 205 -13.80 8.03 10.81
CA ARG A 205 -13.79 7.61 9.40
C ARG A 205 -15.18 7.68 8.78
N ARG A 206 -16.22 7.32 9.54
CA ARG A 206 -17.61 7.44 9.11
C ARG A 206 -18.00 8.89 8.86
N THR A 207 -17.62 9.81 9.75
CA THR A 207 -17.85 11.25 9.58
C THR A 207 -17.15 11.78 8.32
N GLN A 208 -15.90 11.38 8.07
CA GLN A 208 -15.17 11.76 6.86
C GLN A 208 -15.85 11.25 5.58
N MET A 209 -16.33 10.01 5.58
CA MET A 209 -17.05 9.41 4.45
C MET A 209 -18.37 10.15 4.17
N LEU A 210 -19.14 10.49 5.20
CA LEU A 210 -20.37 11.28 5.03
C LEU A 210 -20.05 12.68 4.47
N ALA A 211 -19.01 13.35 4.98
CA ALA A 211 -18.59 14.66 4.45
C ALA A 211 -18.18 14.59 2.98
N ALA A 212 -17.46 13.53 2.57
CA ALA A 212 -17.07 13.34 1.17
C ALA A 212 -18.28 13.07 0.26
N LEU A 213 -19.16 12.15 0.64
CA LEU A 213 -20.41 11.89 -0.07
C LEU A 213 -21.27 13.16 -0.21
N GLY A 214 -21.35 13.98 0.84
CA GLY A 214 -22.08 15.23 0.87
C GLY A 214 -21.46 16.29 -0.05
N SER A 215 -20.15 16.50 -0.01
CA SER A 215 -19.48 17.46 -0.91
C SER A 215 -19.51 17.04 -2.37
N GLY A 216 -19.68 15.74 -2.64
CA GLY A 216 -19.73 15.21 -3.98
C GLY A 216 -18.38 15.07 -4.67
N ALA A 217 -17.30 15.40 -3.98
CA ALA A 217 -15.99 14.87 -4.28
C ALA A 217 -16.03 13.37 -4.01
N VAL A 218 -15.70 12.55 -4.99
CA VAL A 218 -15.30 11.16 -4.71
C VAL A 218 -14.09 11.28 -3.79
N PRO A 219 -14.15 10.84 -2.52
CA PRO A 219 -12.95 10.87 -1.71
C PRO A 219 -11.95 9.91 -2.37
N ALA A 220 -10.79 10.43 -2.73
CA ALA A 220 -9.61 9.59 -2.79
C ALA A 220 -9.51 8.92 -1.42
N ASP A 221 -9.45 7.60 -1.38
CA ASP A 221 -9.24 6.85 -0.14
C ASP A 221 -7.97 7.38 0.53
N PRO A 222 -8.03 7.95 1.75
CA PRO A 222 -6.84 8.48 2.40
C PRO A 222 -5.90 7.38 2.93
N ASP A 223 -6.27 6.09 2.81
CA ASP A 223 -5.35 4.95 2.95
C ASP A 223 -4.96 4.29 1.60
N ALA A 224 -5.58 4.70 0.49
CA ALA A 224 -4.99 4.53 -0.84
C ALA A 224 -4.17 5.78 -1.14
N SER A 225 -3.05 5.94 -0.43
CA SER A 225 -1.93 6.57 -1.12
C SER A 225 -1.77 5.80 -2.43
N PRO A 226 -1.71 6.48 -3.60
CA PRO A 226 -1.37 5.80 -4.84
C PRO A 226 -0.13 4.99 -4.54
N PHE A 227 -0.13 3.69 -4.86
CA PHE A 227 1.02 2.84 -4.62
C PHE A 227 2.25 3.57 -5.17
N VAL A 228 3.11 4.06 -4.27
CA VAL A 228 4.34 4.76 -4.65
C VAL A 228 5.41 3.68 -4.75
N PRO A 229 5.78 3.26 -5.97
CA PRO A 229 6.84 2.27 -6.13
C PRO A 229 8.15 2.79 -5.53
N THR A 230 8.76 1.99 -4.67
CA THR A 230 10.10 2.24 -4.15
C THR A 230 11.08 1.23 -4.74
N LEU A 231 12.35 1.63 -4.81
CA LEU A 231 13.48 0.78 -5.12
C LEU A 231 14.70 1.31 -4.36
N LYS A 232 15.36 0.45 -3.61
CA LYS A 232 16.59 0.74 -2.88
C LYS A 232 17.63 -0.31 -3.23
N VAL A 233 18.90 0.11 -3.25
CA VAL A 233 20.04 -0.78 -3.39
C VAL A 233 20.95 -0.52 -2.21
N GLU A 234 21.30 -1.58 -1.47
CA GLU A 234 22.19 -1.50 -0.32
C GLU A 234 23.31 -2.55 -0.42
N PRO A 235 24.57 -2.16 -0.16
CA PRO A 235 25.01 -0.78 0.08
C PRO A 235 25.01 0.07 -1.20
N ARG A 236 24.89 1.40 -1.06
CA ARG A 236 24.94 2.35 -2.20
C ARG A 236 26.35 2.56 -2.74
N GLU A 237 27.35 2.27 -1.93
CA GLU A 237 28.75 2.34 -2.29
C GLU A 237 29.43 1.01 -1.94
N LEU A 238 30.21 0.49 -2.89
CA LEU A 238 30.98 -0.73 -2.75
C LEU A 238 32.43 -0.45 -3.12
N VAL A 239 33.36 -1.05 -2.38
CA VAL A 239 34.76 -1.14 -2.79
C VAL A 239 35.02 -2.58 -3.18
N LEU A 240 35.41 -2.81 -4.43
CA LEU A 240 35.72 -4.13 -4.96
C LEU A 240 37.14 -4.17 -5.50
N GLU A 241 37.74 -5.34 -5.49
CA GLU A 241 39.01 -5.58 -6.17
C GLU A 241 38.78 -5.81 -7.67
N SER A 242 39.79 -5.51 -8.47
CA SER A 242 39.85 -5.85 -9.89
C SER A 242 39.45 -7.32 -10.12
N GLY A 243 38.50 -7.57 -11.02
CA GLY A 243 37.99 -8.92 -11.32
C GLY A 243 37.09 -9.58 -10.26
N ALA A 244 36.80 -8.90 -9.14
CA ALA A 244 35.93 -9.45 -8.11
C ALA A 244 34.47 -9.55 -8.57
N THR A 245 33.77 -10.59 -8.12
CA THR A 245 32.35 -10.81 -8.40
C THR A 245 31.47 -10.53 -7.18
N ARG A 246 30.27 -9.97 -7.39
CA ARG A 246 29.30 -9.67 -6.33
C ARG A 246 27.87 -9.72 -6.85
N VAL A 247 26.95 -10.27 -6.07
CA VAL A 247 25.51 -10.11 -6.34
C VAL A 247 25.04 -8.78 -5.74
N LEU A 248 24.47 -7.93 -6.58
CA LEU A 248 23.81 -6.69 -6.18
C LEU A 248 22.35 -7.00 -5.82
N LEU A 249 21.90 -6.50 -4.68
CA LEU A 249 20.55 -6.74 -4.18
C LEU A 249 19.75 -5.44 -4.22
N ALA A 250 18.49 -5.56 -4.61
CA ALA A 250 17.53 -4.47 -4.56
C ALA A 250 16.39 -4.82 -3.59
N ASP A 251 15.90 -3.82 -2.88
CA ASP A 251 14.72 -3.88 -2.04
C ASP A 251 13.63 -2.99 -2.67
N LEU A 252 12.41 -3.51 -2.82
CA LEU A 252 11.27 -2.77 -3.33
C LEU A 252 9.97 -3.20 -2.63
N ASN A 253 9.02 -2.28 -2.59
CA ASN A 253 7.67 -2.57 -2.18
C ASN A 253 6.83 -3.17 -3.33
N TYR A 254 5.78 -3.88 -2.97
CA TYR A 254 4.79 -4.43 -3.89
C TYR A 254 3.39 -3.89 -3.57
N ALA A 255 2.55 -3.77 -4.59
CA ALA A 255 1.15 -3.45 -4.39
C ALA A 255 0.47 -4.60 -3.62
N LYS A 256 -0.55 -4.27 -2.82
CA LYS A 256 -1.32 -5.26 -2.06
C LYS A 256 -1.87 -6.33 -3.00
N GLY A 257 -1.54 -7.60 -2.74
CA GLY A 257 -1.98 -8.75 -3.55
C GLY A 257 -1.11 -9.07 -4.76
N ALA A 258 -0.01 -8.33 -5.01
CA ALA A 258 0.96 -8.70 -6.02
C ALA A 258 1.78 -9.92 -5.59
N ALA A 259 1.87 -10.92 -6.45
CA ALA A 259 2.66 -12.14 -6.26
C ALA A 259 3.52 -12.40 -7.51
N PRO A 260 4.57 -11.59 -7.74
CA PRO A 260 5.38 -11.74 -8.95
C PRO A 260 6.25 -13.00 -8.88
N LEU A 261 6.39 -13.69 -10.01
CA LEU A 261 7.20 -14.92 -10.12
C LEU A 261 8.70 -14.66 -9.93
N ARG A 262 9.16 -13.44 -10.25
CA ARG A 262 10.51 -12.95 -10.00
C ARG A 262 10.47 -11.47 -9.63
N GLN A 263 11.54 -11.01 -9.02
CA GLN A 263 11.72 -9.58 -8.78
C GLN A 263 11.78 -8.81 -10.13
N PRO A 264 10.96 -7.76 -10.32
CA PRO A 264 10.88 -7.00 -11.58
C PRO A 264 11.98 -5.93 -11.62
N VAL A 265 13.25 -6.34 -11.51
CA VAL A 265 14.40 -5.43 -11.53
C VAL A 265 15.28 -5.75 -12.74
N ASN A 266 15.66 -4.69 -13.45
CA ASN A 266 16.63 -4.74 -14.53
C ASN A 266 17.91 -4.00 -14.11
N TRP A 267 19.05 -4.67 -14.20
CA TRP A 267 20.37 -4.14 -13.87
C TRP A 267 21.12 -3.71 -15.13
N LYS A 268 21.71 -2.52 -15.09
CA LYS A 268 22.49 -1.98 -16.21
C LYS A 268 23.73 -1.24 -15.74
N LEU A 269 24.87 -1.60 -16.31
CA LEU A 269 26.11 -0.87 -16.16
C LEU A 269 26.05 0.44 -16.96
N LEU A 270 26.46 1.55 -16.34
CA LEU A 270 26.38 2.87 -16.97
C LEU A 270 27.63 3.20 -17.80
N GLU A 271 28.79 2.68 -17.41
CA GLU A 271 30.07 2.86 -18.11
C GLU A 271 30.41 1.65 -18.99
N ALA A 272 30.83 1.87 -20.25
CA ALA A 272 31.08 0.78 -21.20
C ALA A 272 32.25 -0.14 -20.80
N ASP A 273 33.24 0.37 -20.06
CA ASP A 273 34.41 -0.37 -19.57
C ASP A 273 34.28 -0.79 -18.08
N GLY A 274 33.09 -0.64 -17.49
CA GLY A 274 32.84 -0.89 -16.07
C GLY A 274 32.58 -2.34 -15.68
N GLY A 275 33.01 -3.31 -16.50
CA GLY A 275 32.85 -4.74 -16.22
C GLY A 275 31.58 -5.34 -16.84
N LYS A 276 30.97 -6.32 -16.15
CA LYS A 276 29.75 -7.01 -16.60
C LYS A 276 28.71 -7.05 -15.50
N VAL A 277 27.45 -6.90 -15.85
CA VAL A 277 26.33 -7.15 -14.94
C VAL A 277 25.27 -7.99 -15.64
N ASP A 278 24.82 -9.06 -15.00
CA ASP A 278 23.66 -9.81 -15.45
C ASP A 278 22.38 -9.00 -15.18
N ALA A 279 21.58 -8.81 -16.24
CA ALA A 279 20.47 -7.87 -16.21
C ALA A 279 19.34 -8.28 -15.25
N VAL A 280 19.26 -9.55 -14.85
CA VAL A 280 18.15 -10.08 -14.03
C VAL A 280 18.61 -10.40 -12.61
N SER A 281 19.70 -11.15 -12.46
CA SER A 281 20.21 -11.59 -11.16
C SER A 281 20.99 -10.51 -10.41
N GLY A 282 21.46 -9.46 -11.09
CA GLY A 282 22.33 -8.44 -10.49
C GLY A 282 23.74 -8.97 -10.20
N PHE A 283 24.13 -10.12 -10.77
CA PHE A 283 25.50 -10.62 -10.67
C PHE A 283 26.45 -9.69 -11.43
N TYR A 284 27.33 -9.03 -10.70
CA TYR A 284 28.31 -8.08 -11.21
C TYR A 284 29.73 -8.65 -11.14
N GLU A 285 30.50 -8.45 -12.20
CA GLU A 285 31.94 -8.76 -12.31
C GLU A 285 32.70 -7.46 -12.56
N ALA A 286 33.57 -7.07 -11.62
CA ALA A 286 34.36 -5.85 -11.70
C ALA A 286 35.38 -5.92 -12.86
N PRO A 287 35.60 -4.83 -13.60
CA PRO A 287 36.60 -4.78 -14.66
C PRO A 287 38.02 -4.91 -14.10
N SER A 288 38.97 -5.21 -14.99
CA SER A 288 40.39 -5.21 -14.62
C SER A 288 40.93 -3.81 -14.33
N LYS A 289 40.31 -2.79 -14.91
CA LYS A 289 40.71 -1.39 -14.81
C LYS A 289 40.16 -0.78 -13.52
N ALA A 290 41.05 -0.23 -12.70
CA ALA A 290 40.66 0.53 -11.52
C ALA A 290 39.86 1.78 -11.90
N GLY A 291 38.92 2.17 -11.05
CA GLY A 291 38.06 3.32 -11.29
C GLY A 291 36.75 3.26 -10.53
N THR A 292 35.92 4.27 -10.76
CA THR A 292 34.57 4.34 -10.20
C THR A 292 33.57 4.02 -11.30
N TYR A 293 32.76 2.99 -11.07
CA TYR A 293 31.72 2.52 -11.98
C TYR A 293 30.37 2.55 -11.30
N ARG A 294 29.31 2.61 -12.08
CA ARG A 294 27.94 2.70 -11.59
C ARG A 294 27.06 1.67 -12.25
N VAL A 295 26.33 0.94 -11.42
CA VAL A 295 25.28 0.03 -11.87
C VAL A 295 23.94 0.60 -11.45
N ARG A 296 23.02 0.74 -12.41
CA ARG A 296 21.65 1.18 -12.19
C ARG A 296 20.73 -0.03 -12.08
N ALA A 297 19.98 -0.12 -10.99
CA ALA A 297 18.79 -0.95 -10.89
C ALA A 297 17.57 -0.12 -11.33
N THR A 298 16.75 -0.66 -12.23
CA THR A 298 15.50 -0.03 -12.68
C THR A 298 14.35 -1.00 -12.44
N ARG A 299 13.22 -0.51 -11.92
CA ARG A 299 12.00 -1.32 -11.86
C ARG A 299 11.42 -1.50 -13.25
N GLU A 300 11.18 -2.74 -13.66
CA GLU A 300 10.60 -3.07 -14.97
C GLU A 300 9.12 -2.65 -15.05
N ASP A 301 8.39 -2.82 -13.95
CA ASP A 301 6.97 -2.46 -13.82
C ASP A 301 6.75 -0.96 -13.60
N HIS A 302 7.79 -0.24 -13.14
CA HIS A 302 7.77 1.22 -12.95
C HIS A 302 9.12 1.85 -13.40
N PRO A 303 9.33 2.08 -14.70
CA PRO A 303 10.63 2.48 -15.26
C PRO A 303 11.18 3.83 -14.77
N SER A 304 10.33 4.71 -14.23
CA SER A 304 10.75 5.96 -13.62
C SER A 304 11.47 5.77 -12.27
N VAL A 305 11.28 4.61 -11.63
CA VAL A 305 11.91 4.27 -10.35
C VAL A 305 13.21 3.51 -10.59
N ASN A 306 14.30 4.14 -10.19
CA ASN A 306 15.64 3.57 -10.32
C ASN A 306 16.52 3.95 -9.12
N ALA A 307 17.54 3.15 -8.90
CA ALA A 307 18.57 3.37 -7.89
C ALA A 307 19.94 3.05 -8.52
N VAL A 308 20.99 3.70 -8.02
CA VAL A 308 22.36 3.51 -8.52
C VAL A 308 23.25 3.08 -7.38
N VAL A 309 24.06 2.05 -7.63
CA VAL A 309 25.19 1.67 -6.77
C VAL A 309 26.48 2.15 -7.42
N THR A 310 27.32 2.79 -6.62
CA THR A 310 28.67 3.22 -7.01
C THR A 310 29.67 2.17 -6.55
N ILE A 311 30.50 1.72 -7.48
CA ILE A 311 31.49 0.66 -7.27
C ILE A 311 32.87 1.23 -7.52
N ASN A 312 33.64 1.38 -6.47
CA ASN A 312 35.03 1.79 -6.53
C ASN A 312 35.90 0.55 -6.66
N VAL A 313 36.40 0.31 -7.87
CA VAL A 313 37.27 -0.82 -8.18
C VAL A 313 38.70 -0.43 -7.92
N GLN A 314 39.31 -1.14 -6.96
CA GLN A 314 40.70 -0.99 -6.61
C GLN A 314 41.55 -1.99 -7.40
N PRO A 315 42.73 -1.59 -7.87
CA PRO A 315 43.61 -2.47 -8.65
C PRO A 315 44.18 -3.63 -7.81
N PHE A 316 44.20 -3.47 -6.48
CA PHE A 316 44.74 -4.42 -5.50
C PHE A 316 44.24 -4.03 -4.10
N ARG A 317 44.53 -4.87 -3.10
CA ARG A 317 44.35 -4.57 -1.68
C ARG A 317 45.68 -4.52 -0.95
N THR A 318 45.91 -3.48 -0.16
CA THR A 318 47.08 -3.39 0.72
C THR A 318 47.03 -4.45 1.82
N LEU A 319 48.09 -5.26 1.89
CA LEU A 319 48.37 -6.17 3.00
C LEU A 319 49.10 -5.43 4.13
N GLU A 320 50.11 -4.63 3.77
CA GLU A 320 50.80 -3.74 4.69
C GLU A 320 51.45 -2.58 3.93
N GLN A 321 51.41 -1.38 4.54
CA GLN A 321 52.19 -0.23 4.12
C GLN A 321 52.87 0.36 5.37
N ALA A 322 54.19 0.39 5.39
CA ALA A 322 54.95 0.77 6.58
C ALA A 322 56.24 1.51 6.21
N GLY A 323 56.67 2.45 7.07
CA GLY A 323 57.94 3.17 6.92
C GLY A 323 59.17 2.37 7.39
N LEU A 324 58.96 1.24 8.07
CA LEU A 324 60.03 0.42 8.65
C LEU A 324 59.90 -1.04 8.23
N SER A 325 60.99 -1.56 7.65
CA SER A 325 61.21 -2.97 7.33
C SER A 325 62.66 -3.34 7.66
N SER A 326 62.91 -4.60 8.02
CA SER A 326 64.28 -5.16 8.08
C SER A 326 64.91 -5.38 6.68
N VAL A 327 64.13 -5.29 5.59
CA VAL A 327 64.62 -5.45 4.22
C VAL A 327 65.20 -4.10 3.77
N LEU A 328 66.51 -3.95 3.95
CA LEU A 328 67.21 -2.68 3.75
C LEU A 328 67.65 -2.42 2.29
N VAL A 329 67.60 -3.45 1.44
CA VAL A 329 67.94 -3.32 0.01
C VAL A 329 66.68 -3.09 -0.79
N ALA A 330 66.69 -2.09 -1.67
CA ALA A 330 65.57 -1.78 -2.54
C ALA A 330 65.31 -2.94 -3.52
N GLN A 331 64.09 -3.47 -3.52
CA GLN A 331 63.71 -4.60 -4.38
C GLN A 331 62.21 -4.64 -4.61
N ASN A 332 61.83 -5.12 -5.79
CA ASN A 332 60.45 -5.40 -6.17
C ASN A 332 60.28 -6.90 -6.34
N LEU A 333 59.27 -7.47 -5.70
CA LEU A 333 59.05 -8.92 -5.69
C LEU A 333 57.65 -9.27 -6.15
N VAL A 334 57.56 -10.40 -6.83
CA VAL A 334 56.30 -11.04 -7.24
C VAL A 334 56.23 -12.40 -6.56
N ILE A 335 55.24 -12.58 -5.70
CA ILE A 335 55.11 -13.76 -4.85
C ILE A 335 53.86 -14.52 -5.28
N ARG A 336 54.02 -15.78 -5.67
CA ARG A 336 52.96 -16.61 -6.23
C ARG A 336 52.72 -17.90 -5.46
N ASP A 337 53.38 -18.10 -4.33
CA ASP A 337 53.22 -19.28 -3.49
C ASP A 337 53.35 -18.93 -2.00
N ALA A 338 52.77 -19.79 -1.16
CA ALA A 338 52.70 -19.57 0.27
C ALA A 338 54.06 -19.62 0.97
N THR A 339 55.00 -20.43 0.46
CA THR A 339 56.33 -20.59 1.06
C THR A 339 57.12 -19.29 0.90
N ALA A 340 57.22 -18.76 -0.32
CA ALA A 340 57.88 -17.50 -0.60
C ALA A 340 57.23 -16.33 0.16
N TRP A 341 55.90 -16.34 0.33
CA TRP A 341 55.21 -15.31 1.13
C TRP A 341 55.57 -15.36 2.61
N SER A 342 55.53 -16.55 3.21
CA SER A 342 55.86 -16.72 4.63
C SER A 342 57.31 -16.34 4.92
N SER A 343 58.24 -16.69 4.03
CA SER A 343 59.66 -16.33 4.14
C SER A 343 59.87 -14.81 4.03
N LEU A 344 59.24 -14.18 3.03
CA LEU A 344 59.34 -12.73 2.83
C LEU A 344 58.74 -11.96 4.01
N TRP A 345 57.59 -12.38 4.52
CA TRP A 345 56.95 -11.73 5.67
C TRP A 345 57.81 -11.82 6.93
N ALA A 346 58.31 -13.04 7.24
CA ALA A 346 59.18 -13.26 8.38
C ALA A 346 60.47 -12.43 8.30
N GLN A 347 61.03 -12.29 7.09
CA GLN A 347 62.12 -11.35 6.84
C GLN A 347 61.63 -9.92 7.13
N HIS A 348 60.64 -9.42 6.38
CA HIS A 348 60.12 -8.04 6.44
C HIS A 348 59.90 -7.53 7.88
N VAL A 349 59.29 -8.35 8.73
CA VAL A 349 58.90 -7.98 10.11
C VAL A 349 59.93 -8.34 11.18
N GLN A 350 61.09 -8.89 10.81
CA GLN A 350 62.14 -9.29 11.75
C GLN A 350 62.51 -8.14 12.70
N GLY A 351 62.56 -8.43 14.00
CA GLY A 351 62.90 -7.45 15.04
C GLY A 351 61.73 -6.62 15.57
N ARG A 352 60.51 -6.81 15.07
CA ARG A 352 59.30 -6.15 15.60
C ARG A 352 58.71 -6.94 16.77
N THR A 353 58.38 -6.25 17.86
CA THR A 353 57.77 -6.84 19.06
C THR A 353 56.50 -6.07 19.46
N PRO A 354 55.31 -6.71 19.50
CA PRO A 354 55.06 -8.09 19.06
C PRO A 354 55.20 -8.24 17.54
N ALA A 355 55.55 -9.45 17.09
CA ALA A 355 55.67 -9.75 15.67
C ALA A 355 54.28 -9.67 14.99
N PRO A 356 54.13 -8.89 13.91
CA PRO A 356 52.90 -8.85 13.13
C PRO A 356 52.53 -10.22 12.56
N ALA A 357 51.24 -10.57 12.66
CA ALA A 357 50.72 -11.83 12.11
C ALA A 357 50.77 -11.85 10.57
N LEU A 358 51.12 -13.00 9.99
CA LEU A 358 51.16 -13.21 8.54
C LEU A 358 49.76 -13.02 7.91
N PRO A 359 49.59 -12.08 6.95
CA PRO A 359 48.32 -11.93 6.24
C PRO A 359 48.00 -13.18 5.43
N ALA A 360 46.78 -13.69 5.57
CA ALA A 360 46.29 -14.81 4.78
C ALA A 360 46.11 -14.41 3.30
N VAL A 361 46.64 -15.22 2.38
CA VAL A 361 46.53 -15.06 0.93
C VAL A 361 46.26 -16.42 0.31
N ASN A 362 45.24 -16.52 -0.56
CA ASN A 362 44.91 -17.74 -1.26
C ASN A 362 45.63 -17.79 -2.61
N PHE A 363 46.84 -18.37 -2.62
CA PHE A 363 47.68 -18.43 -3.82
C PHE A 363 47.13 -19.24 -5.00
N ALA A 364 46.03 -19.98 -4.82
CA ALA A 364 45.32 -20.59 -5.95
C ALA A 364 44.77 -19.51 -6.90
N ASN A 365 44.27 -18.40 -6.34
CA ASN A 365 43.58 -17.35 -7.09
C ASN A 365 44.23 -15.97 -6.93
N GLU A 366 45.21 -15.83 -6.04
CA GLU A 366 45.86 -14.57 -5.70
C GLU A 366 47.38 -14.63 -5.83
N MET A 367 48.01 -13.46 -5.87
CA MET A 367 49.45 -13.29 -5.74
C MET A 367 49.73 -12.02 -4.91
N VAL A 368 50.99 -11.83 -4.50
CA VAL A 368 51.43 -10.64 -3.77
C VAL A 368 52.48 -9.89 -4.59
N LEU A 369 52.36 -8.57 -4.63
CA LEU A 369 53.38 -7.67 -5.14
C LEU A 369 53.97 -6.91 -3.95
N ALA A 370 55.28 -6.86 -3.88
CA ALA A 370 56.00 -6.15 -2.83
C ALA A 370 56.94 -5.14 -3.44
N VAL A 371 56.90 -3.91 -2.94
CA VAL A 371 57.88 -2.86 -3.26
C VAL A 371 58.56 -2.47 -1.96
N PHE A 372 59.86 -2.76 -1.87
CA PHE A 372 60.74 -2.30 -0.81
C PHE A 372 61.60 -1.16 -1.36
N ALA A 373 61.51 0.02 -0.76
CA ALA A 373 62.28 1.18 -1.21
C ALA A 373 63.74 1.15 -0.72
N GLY A 374 64.09 0.17 0.12
CA GLY A 374 65.38 0.07 0.80
C GLY A 374 65.55 1.15 1.87
N GLN A 375 66.75 1.23 2.43
CA GLN A 375 67.08 2.22 3.45
C GLN A 375 66.99 3.64 2.89
N LYS A 376 66.25 4.50 3.59
CA LYS A 376 66.04 5.91 3.26
C LYS A 376 66.54 6.84 4.37
N PRO A 377 66.90 8.09 4.04
CA PRO A 377 67.38 9.06 5.02
C PRO A 377 66.36 9.38 6.12
N SER A 378 65.05 9.21 5.85
CA SER A 378 63.99 9.47 6.82
C SER A 378 63.03 8.28 6.97
N ALA A 379 62.59 8.02 8.20
CA ALA A 379 61.51 7.11 8.53
C ALA A 379 60.13 7.60 8.04
N CYS A 380 60.04 8.87 7.65
CA CYS A 380 58.86 9.44 7.02
C CYS A 380 58.83 9.27 5.50
N ASP A 381 59.93 8.82 4.90
CA ASP A 381 59.90 8.43 3.49
C ASP A 381 58.90 7.28 3.32
N GLY A 382 58.16 7.32 2.22
CA GLY A 382 57.10 6.38 1.93
C GLY A 382 57.28 5.73 0.58
N VAL A 383 56.65 4.58 0.38
CA VAL A 383 56.46 4.00 -0.94
C VAL A 383 55.02 3.54 -1.09
N SER A 384 54.44 3.84 -2.25
CA SER A 384 53.06 3.55 -2.57
C SER A 384 53.01 2.88 -3.95
N ILE A 385 52.43 1.70 -4.00
CA ILE A 385 51.98 1.10 -5.26
C ILE A 385 50.70 1.85 -5.61
N LEU A 386 50.64 2.40 -6.82
CA LEU A 386 49.56 3.27 -7.28
C LEU A 386 48.62 2.52 -8.22
N GLU A 387 49.17 1.62 -9.04
CA GLU A 387 48.43 0.94 -10.07
C GLU A 387 49.04 -0.45 -10.30
N ALA A 388 48.19 -1.44 -10.54
CA ALA A 388 48.57 -2.73 -11.11
C ALA A 388 47.54 -3.03 -12.20
N ARG A 389 47.94 -2.91 -13.47
CA ARG A 389 47.05 -3.10 -14.61
C ARG A 389 47.67 -3.97 -15.67
N GLN A 390 46.84 -4.71 -16.38
CA GLN A 390 47.29 -5.41 -17.57
C GLN A 390 47.52 -4.41 -18.72
N ALA A 391 48.67 -4.50 -19.36
CA ALA A 391 49.05 -3.73 -20.53
C ALA A 391 49.62 -4.70 -21.58
N GLY A 392 48.79 -5.10 -22.55
CA GLY A 392 49.15 -6.15 -23.51
C GLY A 392 49.38 -7.51 -22.83
N ASN A 393 50.57 -8.08 -23.00
CA ASN A 393 50.98 -9.35 -22.41
C ASN A 393 51.76 -9.20 -21.08
N LYS A 394 51.68 -8.03 -20.43
CA LYS A 394 52.38 -7.74 -19.17
C LYS A 394 51.43 -7.17 -18.12
N LEU A 395 51.81 -7.32 -16.86
CA LEU A 395 51.19 -6.61 -15.74
C LEU A 395 52.09 -5.43 -15.35
N GLN A 396 51.68 -4.21 -15.71
CA GLN A 396 52.39 -2.99 -15.36
C GLN A 396 52.02 -2.55 -13.94
N VAL A 397 53.02 -2.38 -13.09
CA VAL A 397 52.85 -1.96 -11.69
C VAL A 397 53.51 -0.59 -11.53
N LEU A 398 52.70 0.47 -11.43
CA LEU A 398 53.22 1.79 -11.12
C LEU A 398 53.34 1.95 -9.62
N PHE A 399 54.51 2.39 -9.16
CA PHE A 399 54.73 2.77 -7.77
C PHE A 399 55.43 4.12 -7.69
N ARG A 400 55.30 4.78 -6.56
CA ARG A 400 55.95 6.05 -6.27
C ARG A 400 56.61 5.96 -4.90
N GLU A 401 57.86 6.38 -4.83
CA GLU A 401 58.48 6.75 -3.56
C GLU A 401 58.11 8.21 -3.26
N GLN A 402 57.62 8.46 -2.05
CA GLN A 402 57.28 9.80 -1.59
C GLN A 402 58.30 10.22 -0.54
N PRO A 403 58.99 11.36 -0.73
CA PRO A 403 59.78 11.94 0.34
C PRO A 403 58.87 12.22 1.53
N GLY A 404 59.35 11.95 2.74
CA GLY A 404 58.68 12.45 3.94
C GLY A 404 58.55 13.96 3.84
N ALA A 405 57.37 14.51 4.14
CA ALA A 405 57.20 15.96 4.13
C ALA A 405 58.30 16.61 5.00
N ALA A 406 58.88 17.73 4.54
CA ALA A 406 59.85 18.52 5.29
C ALA A 406 59.22 19.22 6.52
N ALA A 407 58.21 18.62 7.14
CA ALA A 407 57.64 19.06 8.39
C ALA A 407 58.59 18.71 9.53
N ALA A 408 58.78 19.66 10.44
CA ALA A 408 59.75 19.66 11.55
C ALA A 408 59.63 18.50 12.57
N THR A 409 58.80 17.48 12.31
CA THR A 409 58.50 16.36 13.20
C THR A 409 59.10 15.03 12.78
N CYS A 410 59.69 14.93 11.58
CA CYS A 410 60.39 13.73 11.16
C CYS A 410 61.80 13.75 11.74
N ALA A 411 62.01 13.07 12.87
CA ALA A 411 63.35 12.84 13.40
C ALA A 411 64.24 12.17 12.32
N ALA A 412 65.53 12.49 12.30
CA ALA A 412 66.53 11.89 11.42
C ALA A 412 66.80 10.42 11.81
N GLN A 413 65.79 9.57 11.69
CA GLN A 413 65.88 8.13 11.82
C GLN A 413 65.79 7.52 10.43
N LEU A 414 66.65 6.53 10.18
CA LEU A 414 66.66 5.79 8.93
C LEU A 414 65.34 5.02 8.77
N GLY A 415 64.70 5.18 7.63
CA GLY A 415 63.50 4.43 7.23
C GLY A 415 63.84 3.26 6.31
N ALA A 416 62.95 2.30 6.19
CA ALA A 416 62.98 1.28 5.14
C ALA A 416 61.55 1.02 4.64
N PRO A 417 61.01 1.90 3.79
CA PRO A 417 59.60 1.88 3.43
C PRO A 417 59.22 0.67 2.59
N VAL A 418 58.03 0.13 2.84
CA VAL A 418 57.46 -1.00 2.11
C VAL A 418 55.99 -0.73 1.75
N HIS A 419 55.57 -1.30 0.62
CA HIS A 419 54.15 -1.54 0.33
C HIS A 419 53.95 -2.94 -0.23
N LEU A 420 53.13 -3.72 0.46
CA LEU A 420 52.76 -5.09 0.13
C LEU A 420 51.29 -5.09 -0.25
N VAL A 421 50.96 -5.58 -1.45
CA VAL A 421 49.58 -5.64 -1.94
C VAL A 421 49.25 -7.03 -2.46
N ARG A 422 48.03 -7.50 -2.20
CA ARG A 422 47.45 -8.69 -2.83
C ARG A 422 46.54 -8.31 -3.98
N LEU A 423 46.50 -9.14 -5.01
CA LEU A 423 45.68 -8.98 -6.20
C LEU A 423 45.42 -10.34 -6.86
N PRO A 424 44.49 -10.43 -7.82
CA PRO A 424 44.25 -11.67 -8.56
C PRO A 424 45.52 -12.24 -9.19
N ARG A 425 45.64 -13.56 -9.18
CA ARG A 425 46.79 -14.29 -9.71
C ARG A 425 46.92 -14.03 -11.21
N SER A 426 48.12 -13.60 -11.62
CA SER A 426 48.48 -13.42 -13.03
C SER A 426 49.78 -14.14 -13.36
N ASN A 427 49.79 -14.85 -14.48
CA ASN A 427 50.97 -15.48 -15.06
C ASN A 427 51.73 -14.55 -16.02
N LEU A 428 51.23 -13.34 -16.25
CA LEU A 428 51.92 -12.35 -17.07
C LEU A 428 53.23 -11.93 -16.41
N THR A 429 54.21 -11.54 -17.23
CA THR A 429 55.43 -10.89 -16.74
C THR A 429 55.05 -9.57 -16.08
N VAL A 430 55.50 -9.36 -14.84
CA VAL A 430 55.23 -8.15 -14.07
C VAL A 430 56.35 -7.15 -14.29
N GLU A 431 56.02 -5.91 -14.66
CA GLU A 431 56.98 -4.83 -14.83
C GLU A 431 56.67 -3.70 -13.85
N PHE A 432 57.60 -3.47 -12.93
CA PHE A 432 57.51 -2.37 -11.98
C PHE A 432 58.07 -1.11 -12.61
N GLN A 433 57.26 -0.06 -12.64
CA GLN A 433 57.67 1.25 -13.12
C GLN A 433 57.57 2.26 -11.98
N ARG A 434 58.70 2.88 -11.67
CA ARG A 434 58.73 4.02 -10.74
C ARG A 434 58.16 5.25 -11.46
N LYS A 435 57.10 5.84 -10.92
CA LYS A 435 56.58 7.13 -11.36
C LYS A 435 57.47 8.24 -10.78
N SER A 436 57.91 9.17 -11.64
CA SER A 436 58.62 10.37 -11.18
C SER A 436 57.77 11.14 -10.15
N PRO A 437 58.41 11.83 -9.18
CA PRO A 437 57.73 12.54 -8.09
C PRO A 437 56.51 13.35 -8.56
#